data_AF-A0A545AR35-F1
#
_entry.id   AF-A0A545AR35-F1
#
_cell.length_a   1.000
_cell.length_b   1.000
_cell.length_c   1.000
_cell.angle_alpha   90.00
_cell.angle_beta   90.00
_cell.angle_gamma   90.00
#
_symmetry.space_group_name_H-M   'P 1'
#
loop_
_entity.id
_entity.type
_entity.pdbx_description
1 polymer ?
#
loop_
_entity_poly.entity_id
_entity_poly.type
_entity_poly.pdbx_seq_one_letter_code
_entity_poly.pdbx_strand_id
1 'polypeptide(L)'
;MTMSLADRRTSNNHHGSHRDLLRPVPVSARAHARVDMIAVPTSRPVSYLAQAVHLAEQLDCVLLVLASGKSSVAEIERRYGDRLDGRLIAVEVPPGFARYTEMFRFETDEIAAGACTRPSDISVKRNVALMIARALGVHRLFFLDDDIVVPDHVDVYRAASAVGKQHWAVGFSIEGYPDNSVVCHAHRESGGLQDAFVGAGALMASPQRADGFFPNIYNEDWFYLLKCAADRAVATTGKAIQRPYDPFGTPSRARREEFGDLLAESLFWLLDLGGSVTDAGPEFWRQAIERRRLFIEEVRAAVEQMAAPSSQWRIEASLDAAVDAHREFTPRVCSWYLEAWMRDRLRWADRIESWRPGRTLGAVVRSLGLELGGSAESTLTFKAHRPVRTGLMPAPLADLSGQPLFGLASPGTMPASVDSAIAVGRVSRFRDAG
;
A
#
# COMPACT_ATOMS: atom_id res chain seq x y z
N MET A 1 11.48 23.27 8.98
CA MET A 1 10.52 23.90 9.91
C MET A 1 9.25 23.08 9.89
N THR A 2 8.93 22.39 10.98
CA THR A 2 7.67 21.64 11.10
C THR A 2 6.58 22.61 11.55
N MET A 3 5.67 23.00 10.64
CA MET A 3 4.44 23.69 11.02
C MET A 3 3.62 22.78 11.95
N SER A 4 3.03 23.36 13.00
CA SER A 4 2.10 22.67 13.88
C SER A 4 0.93 22.12 13.08
N LEU A 5 0.38 20.96 13.48
CA LEU A 5 -0.86 20.42 12.89
C LEU A 5 -2.03 21.41 12.98
N ALA A 6 -2.00 22.34 13.96
CA ALA A 6 -3.01 23.38 14.13
C ALA A 6 -2.93 24.51 13.08
N ASP A 7 -1.80 24.66 12.38
CA ASP A 7 -1.60 25.73 11.39
C ASP A 7 -1.83 25.25 9.95
N ARG A 8 -2.20 23.98 9.75
CA ARG A 8 -2.43 23.43 8.41
C ARG A 8 -3.77 23.88 7.85
N ARG A 9 -3.76 24.32 6.59
CA ARG A 9 -4.96 24.77 5.88
C ARG A 9 -5.82 23.56 5.49
N THR A 10 -7.11 23.61 5.80
CA THR A 10 -8.12 22.69 5.24
C THR A 10 -8.67 23.29 3.94
N SER A 11 -9.07 22.43 3.00
CA SER A 11 -9.78 22.83 1.78
C SER A 11 -11.25 22.43 1.90
N ASN A 12 -12.16 23.25 1.38
CA ASN A 12 -13.58 22.86 1.23
C ASN A 12 -13.80 21.97 0.00
N ASN A 13 -12.81 21.92 -0.89
CA ASN A 13 -12.82 21.19 -2.14
C ASN A 13 -12.04 19.88 -2.07
N HIS A 14 -11.54 19.51 -0.89
CA HIS A 14 -10.80 18.27 -0.67
C HIS A 14 -11.06 17.72 0.73
N HIS A 15 -11.22 16.40 0.85
CA HIS A 15 -11.61 15.78 2.13
C HIS A 15 -10.44 15.71 3.13
N GLY A 16 -9.21 15.50 2.63
CA GLY A 16 -7.98 15.54 3.41
C GLY A 16 -7.70 14.33 4.30
N SER A 17 -8.68 13.49 4.66
CA SER A 17 -8.45 12.19 5.33
C SER A 17 -9.67 11.27 5.22
N HIS A 18 -9.45 9.97 4.99
CA HIS A 18 -10.50 8.93 4.99
C HIS A 18 -10.38 7.96 6.17
N ARG A 19 -9.71 8.38 7.25
CA ARG A 19 -9.43 7.54 8.43
C ARG A 19 -10.68 6.98 9.09
N ASP A 20 -11.82 7.65 8.95
CA ASP A 20 -13.07 7.23 9.58
C ASP A 20 -13.61 5.94 8.94
N LEU A 21 -13.23 5.65 7.69
CA LEU A 21 -13.51 4.37 7.02
C LEU A 21 -12.68 3.21 7.60
N LEU A 22 -11.65 3.49 8.39
CA LEU A 22 -10.71 2.50 8.94
C LEU A 22 -11.05 2.09 10.37
N ARG A 23 -10.79 0.83 10.68
CA ARG A 23 -10.84 0.30 12.05
C ARG A 23 -9.43 0.15 12.62
N PRO A 24 -9.02 0.92 13.64
CA PRO A 24 -7.69 0.74 14.22
C PRO A 24 -7.60 -0.60 14.96
N VAL A 25 -6.52 -1.35 14.70
CA VAL A 25 -6.17 -2.55 15.47
C VAL A 25 -5.21 -2.12 16.59
N PRO A 26 -5.58 -2.28 17.88
CA PRO A 26 -4.73 -1.89 18.99
C PRO A 26 -3.38 -2.60 18.96
N VAL A 27 -2.30 -1.94 19.39
CA VAL A 27 -0.95 -2.53 19.48
C VAL A 27 -0.92 -3.77 20.38
N SER A 28 -1.79 -3.81 21.41
CA SER A 28 -1.98 -4.95 22.31
C SER A 28 -2.74 -6.13 21.70
N ALA A 29 -3.30 -5.98 20.49
CA ALA A 29 -3.97 -7.09 19.82
C ALA A 29 -2.98 -8.21 19.51
N ARG A 30 -3.51 -9.44 19.45
CA ARG A 30 -2.68 -10.64 19.29
C ARG A 30 -1.90 -10.58 17.97
N ALA A 31 -0.62 -10.97 18.03
CA ALA A 31 0.29 -11.04 16.87
C ALA A 31 0.88 -12.46 16.81
N HIS A 32 0.06 -13.44 16.43
CA HIS A 32 0.41 -14.87 16.50
C HIS A 32 0.09 -15.65 15.22
N ALA A 33 -0.74 -15.09 14.34
CA ALA A 33 -1.03 -15.70 13.06
C ALA A 33 0.17 -15.56 12.12
N ARG A 34 0.52 -16.64 11.41
CA ARG A 34 1.60 -16.66 10.43
C ARG A 34 1.25 -15.87 9.18
N VAL A 35 2.26 -15.28 8.55
CA VAL A 35 2.17 -14.78 7.18
C VAL A 35 2.48 -15.92 6.24
N ASP A 36 1.63 -16.16 5.25
CA ASP A 36 1.84 -17.27 4.32
C ASP A 36 2.77 -16.82 3.17
N MET A 37 2.56 -15.61 2.67
CA MET A 37 3.28 -15.07 1.51
C MET A 37 3.39 -13.54 1.58
N ILE A 38 4.54 -13.00 1.19
CA ILE A 38 4.71 -11.60 0.77
C ILE A 38 4.71 -11.56 -0.76
N ALA A 39 3.95 -10.65 -1.37
CA ALA A 39 4.01 -10.36 -2.79
C ALA A 39 4.57 -8.96 -3.05
N VAL A 40 5.63 -8.89 -3.87
CA VAL A 40 6.32 -7.65 -4.23
C VAL A 40 6.27 -7.44 -5.75
N PRO A 41 5.45 -6.50 -6.25
CA PRO A 41 5.60 -6.02 -7.61
C PRO A 41 6.85 -5.13 -7.71
N THR A 42 7.72 -5.39 -8.69
CA THR A 42 8.91 -4.55 -8.90
C THR A 42 9.15 -4.28 -10.38
N SER A 43 9.49 -3.03 -10.70
CA SER A 43 10.05 -2.64 -12.01
C SER A 43 11.37 -1.87 -11.87
N ARG A 44 11.84 -1.70 -10.63
CA ARG A 44 13.06 -0.98 -10.23
C ARG A 44 14.24 -1.95 -10.20
N PRO A 45 15.49 -1.49 -10.00
CA PRO A 45 16.63 -2.38 -9.85
C PRO A 45 16.46 -3.36 -8.69
N VAL A 46 16.98 -4.58 -8.84
CA VAL A 46 16.86 -5.69 -7.86
C VAL A 46 17.34 -5.31 -6.45
N SER A 47 18.21 -4.30 -6.30
CA SER A 47 18.63 -3.78 -4.99
C SER A 47 17.48 -3.23 -4.13
N TYR A 48 16.34 -2.86 -4.72
CA TYR A 48 15.16 -2.40 -3.99
C TYR A 48 14.54 -3.52 -3.13
N LEU A 49 14.65 -4.78 -3.58
CA LEU A 49 14.07 -5.95 -2.91
C LEU A 49 14.73 -6.33 -1.58
N ALA A 50 15.87 -5.73 -1.22
CA ALA A 50 16.64 -6.12 -0.04
C ALA A 50 15.81 -6.13 1.26
N GLN A 51 14.91 -5.15 1.42
CA GLN A 51 14.06 -5.03 2.61
C GLN A 51 12.93 -6.07 2.62
N ALA A 52 12.32 -6.35 1.48
CA ALA A 52 11.31 -7.39 1.38
C ALA A 52 11.88 -8.79 1.61
N VAL A 53 13.09 -9.07 1.10
CA VAL A 53 13.81 -10.33 1.37
C VAL A 53 14.06 -10.47 2.86
N HIS A 54 14.58 -9.42 3.51
CA HIS A 54 14.81 -9.45 4.95
C HIS A 54 13.52 -9.66 5.77
N LEU A 55 12.43 -8.98 5.39
CA LEU A 55 11.14 -9.15 6.06
C LEU A 55 10.61 -10.58 5.89
N ALA A 56 10.75 -11.18 4.70
CA ALA A 56 10.36 -12.56 4.45
C ALA A 56 11.17 -13.57 5.28
N GLU A 57 12.48 -13.33 5.46
CA GLU A 57 13.34 -14.10 6.36
C GLU A 57 12.81 -14.05 7.81
N GLN A 58 12.53 -12.84 8.33
CA GLN A 58 12.02 -12.65 9.70
C GLN A 58 10.65 -13.30 9.93
N LEU A 59 9.79 -13.28 8.91
CA LEU A 59 8.44 -13.82 8.99
C LEU A 59 8.34 -15.32 8.70
N ASP A 60 9.45 -15.95 8.31
CA ASP A 60 9.50 -17.35 7.89
C ASP A 60 8.45 -17.70 6.81
N CYS A 61 8.31 -16.85 5.78
CA CYS A 61 7.26 -16.96 4.77
C CYS A 61 7.78 -16.99 3.33
N VAL A 62 6.88 -17.26 2.37
CA VAL A 62 7.22 -17.24 0.94
C VAL A 62 7.31 -15.80 0.44
N LEU A 63 8.36 -15.48 -0.32
CA LEU A 63 8.47 -14.22 -1.06
C LEU A 63 8.17 -14.47 -2.53
N LEU A 64 7.07 -13.90 -3.02
CA LEU A 64 6.71 -13.83 -4.43
C LEU A 64 7.14 -12.48 -5.00
N VAL A 65 8.12 -12.48 -5.90
CA VAL A 65 8.56 -11.30 -6.64
C VAL A 65 8.01 -11.35 -8.06
N LEU A 66 7.32 -10.28 -8.45
CA LEU A 66 6.76 -10.12 -9.80
C LEU A 66 7.55 -9.03 -10.52
N ALA A 67 8.50 -9.46 -11.35
CA ALA A 67 9.50 -8.62 -11.97
C ALA A 67 9.06 -8.10 -13.35
N SER A 68 9.56 -6.92 -13.70
CA SER A 68 9.65 -6.42 -15.07
C SER A 68 10.67 -5.28 -15.13
N GLY A 69 10.86 -4.67 -16.30
CA GLY A 69 11.60 -3.42 -16.43
C GLY A 69 13.08 -3.58 -16.04
N LYS A 70 13.50 -2.95 -14.92
CA LYS A 70 14.89 -2.98 -14.44
C LYS A 70 15.18 -4.14 -13.48
N SER A 71 14.22 -5.03 -13.25
CA SER A 71 14.39 -6.28 -12.51
C SER A 71 14.17 -7.44 -13.44
N SER A 72 15.00 -8.48 -13.34
CA SER A 72 14.83 -9.74 -14.04
C SER A 72 14.89 -10.90 -13.07
N VAL A 73 14.17 -11.98 -13.38
CA VAL A 73 14.18 -13.23 -12.60
C VAL A 73 15.61 -13.75 -12.36
N ALA A 74 16.45 -13.80 -13.40
CA ALA A 74 17.82 -14.30 -13.30
C ALA A 74 18.70 -13.46 -12.35
N GLU A 75 18.52 -12.14 -12.31
CA GLU A 75 19.24 -11.28 -11.37
C GLU A 75 18.74 -11.45 -9.93
N ILE A 76 17.43 -11.60 -9.74
CA ILE A 76 16.80 -11.86 -8.45
C ILE A 76 17.33 -13.17 -7.86
N GLU A 77 17.34 -14.24 -8.65
CA GLU A 77 17.91 -15.55 -8.28
C GLU A 77 19.38 -15.44 -7.91
N ARG A 78 20.20 -14.84 -8.78
CA ARG A 78 21.63 -14.68 -8.54
C ARG A 78 21.93 -13.95 -7.23
N ARG A 79 21.09 -12.97 -6.86
CA ARG A 79 21.33 -12.13 -5.67
C ARG A 79 20.73 -12.70 -4.39
N TYR A 80 19.59 -13.39 -4.48
CA TYR A 80 18.77 -13.74 -3.30
C TYR A 80 18.32 -15.21 -3.26
N GLY A 81 18.65 -16.04 -4.25
CA GLY A 81 18.17 -17.42 -4.38
C GLY A 81 18.43 -18.30 -3.16
N ASP A 82 19.60 -18.16 -2.55
CA ASP A 82 20.05 -18.97 -1.41
C ASP A 82 19.59 -18.44 -0.05
N ARG A 83 19.02 -17.23 0.02
CA ARG A 83 18.70 -16.57 1.30
C ARG A 83 17.42 -17.07 1.96
N LEU A 84 16.50 -17.61 1.16
CA LEU A 84 15.15 -17.96 1.61
C LEU A 84 14.89 -19.48 1.60
N ASP A 85 15.93 -20.32 1.50
CA ASP A 85 15.81 -21.78 1.57
C ASP A 85 14.71 -22.36 0.65
N GLY A 86 14.65 -21.90 -0.60
CA GLY A 86 13.60 -22.32 -1.56
C GLY A 86 12.23 -21.66 -1.37
N ARG A 87 12.13 -20.63 -0.52
CA ARG A 87 10.90 -19.83 -0.32
C ARG A 87 10.85 -18.58 -1.20
N LEU A 88 11.79 -18.41 -2.14
CA LEU A 88 11.79 -17.33 -3.14
C LEU A 88 11.15 -17.81 -4.45
N ILE A 89 10.05 -17.18 -4.83
CA ILE A 89 9.40 -17.33 -6.13
C ILE A 89 9.63 -16.05 -6.92
N ALA A 90 10.21 -16.13 -8.12
CA ALA A 90 10.37 -15.00 -9.02
C ALA A 90 9.64 -15.27 -10.33
N VAL A 91 8.77 -14.35 -10.74
CA VAL A 91 7.99 -14.47 -11.97
C VAL A 91 8.19 -13.22 -12.80
N GLU A 92 8.60 -13.41 -14.06
CA GLU A 92 8.71 -12.32 -15.02
C GLU A 92 7.32 -12.01 -15.56
N VAL A 93 6.86 -10.76 -15.44
CA VAL A 93 5.60 -10.30 -16.00
C VAL A 93 5.89 -9.50 -17.27
N PRO A 94 5.62 -10.08 -18.46
CA PRO A 94 5.97 -9.45 -19.73
C PRO A 94 5.21 -8.13 -19.97
N PRO A 95 5.80 -7.17 -20.70
CA PRO A 95 5.12 -5.93 -21.06
C PRO A 95 3.78 -6.18 -21.73
N GLY A 96 2.75 -5.45 -21.31
CA GLY A 96 1.41 -5.56 -21.87
C GLY A 96 0.66 -6.85 -21.51
N PHE A 97 1.12 -7.63 -20.54
CA PHE A 97 0.52 -8.92 -20.14
C PHE A 97 -1.01 -8.90 -19.97
N ALA A 98 -1.56 -7.84 -19.37
CA ALA A 98 -3.00 -7.68 -19.20
C ALA A 98 -3.79 -7.63 -20.53
N ARG A 99 -3.17 -7.19 -21.62
CA ARG A 99 -3.85 -6.98 -22.93
C ARG A 99 -4.12 -8.28 -23.67
N TYR A 100 -3.29 -9.29 -23.50
CA TYR A 100 -3.40 -10.57 -24.22
C TYR A 100 -3.79 -11.76 -23.32
N THR A 101 -3.81 -11.57 -22.00
CA THR A 101 -4.27 -12.58 -21.06
C THR A 101 -5.72 -12.29 -20.64
N GLU A 102 -6.66 -13.06 -21.19
CA GLU A 102 -8.12 -12.86 -21.01
C GLU A 102 -8.55 -12.69 -19.55
N MET A 103 -7.86 -13.39 -18.63
CA MET A 103 -8.09 -13.30 -17.18
C MET A 103 -8.01 -11.86 -16.64
N PHE A 104 -7.11 -11.04 -17.20
CA PHE A 104 -6.80 -9.68 -16.75
C PHE A 104 -7.27 -8.60 -17.72
N ARG A 105 -8.10 -8.97 -18.70
CA ARG A 105 -8.75 -8.01 -19.59
C ARG A 105 -10.00 -7.47 -18.89
N PHE A 106 -9.93 -6.19 -18.55
CA PHE A 106 -11.00 -5.43 -17.89
C PHE A 106 -11.47 -4.29 -18.80
N GLU A 107 -12.77 -4.04 -18.80
CA GLU A 107 -13.39 -2.92 -19.50
C GLU A 107 -12.97 -1.57 -18.89
N THR A 108 -12.70 -1.54 -17.58
CA THR A 108 -12.12 -0.38 -16.91
C THR A 108 -10.82 0.08 -17.56
N ASP A 109 -9.98 -0.85 -18.03
CA ASP A 109 -8.68 -0.51 -18.62
C ASP A 109 -8.84 0.14 -19.99
N GLU A 110 -9.86 -0.25 -20.76
CA GLU A 110 -10.20 0.34 -22.06
C GLU A 110 -10.76 1.76 -21.89
N ILE A 111 -11.67 1.96 -20.92
CA ILE A 111 -12.22 3.29 -20.61
C ILE A 111 -11.12 4.21 -20.06
N ALA A 112 -10.31 3.71 -19.12
CA ALA A 112 -9.22 4.47 -18.54
C ALA A 112 -8.20 4.89 -19.61
N ALA A 113 -7.84 4.01 -20.56
CA ALA A 113 -6.91 4.34 -21.64
C ALA A 113 -7.40 5.52 -22.50
N GLY A 114 -8.71 5.73 -22.62
CA GLY A 114 -9.29 6.88 -23.31
C GLY A 114 -9.18 8.20 -22.52
N ALA A 115 -9.17 8.15 -21.19
CA ALA A 115 -9.04 9.33 -20.33
C ALA A 115 -7.58 9.64 -19.96
N CYS A 116 -6.80 8.59 -19.69
CA CYS A 116 -5.45 8.68 -19.15
C CYS A 116 -4.63 7.42 -19.47
N THR A 117 -3.47 7.60 -20.13
CA THR A 117 -2.54 6.51 -20.36
C THR A 117 -1.61 6.30 -19.16
N ARG A 118 -1.74 5.15 -18.47
CA ARG A 118 -0.83 4.72 -17.40
C ARG A 118 0.07 3.56 -17.86
N PRO A 119 1.39 3.79 -18.03
CA PRO A 119 2.33 2.76 -18.49
C PRO A 119 2.83 1.83 -17.37
N SER A 120 2.13 1.77 -16.23
CA SER A 120 2.51 0.92 -15.09
C SER A 120 1.94 -0.48 -15.24
N ASP A 121 2.67 -1.48 -14.73
CA ASP A 121 2.22 -2.87 -14.67
C ASP A 121 1.95 -3.34 -13.22
N ILE A 122 2.00 -2.44 -12.25
CA ILE A 122 1.78 -2.76 -10.83
C ILE A 122 0.42 -3.41 -10.59
N SER A 123 -0.63 -2.91 -11.25
CA SER A 123 -2.01 -3.43 -11.13
C SER A 123 -2.09 -4.89 -11.58
N VAL A 124 -1.54 -5.22 -12.75
CA VAL A 124 -1.57 -6.59 -13.26
C VAL A 124 -0.69 -7.53 -12.41
N LYS A 125 0.46 -7.06 -11.91
CA LYS A 125 1.29 -7.84 -10.98
C LYS A 125 0.52 -8.15 -9.70
N ARG A 126 -0.14 -7.18 -9.09
CA ARG A 126 -0.96 -7.40 -7.89
C ARG A 126 -2.11 -8.39 -8.15
N ASN A 127 -2.77 -8.32 -9.32
CA ASN A 127 -3.77 -9.31 -9.72
C ASN A 127 -3.18 -10.72 -9.93
N VAL A 128 -2.00 -10.83 -10.54
CA VAL A 128 -1.28 -12.11 -10.69
C VAL A 128 -0.93 -12.69 -9.32
N ALA A 129 -0.46 -11.86 -8.37
CA ALA A 129 -0.21 -12.29 -7.00
C ALA A 129 -1.47 -12.82 -6.32
N LEU A 130 -2.62 -12.14 -6.44
CA LEU A 130 -3.89 -12.64 -5.91
C LEU A 130 -4.25 -14.02 -6.46
N MET A 131 -4.10 -14.23 -7.76
CA MET A 131 -4.41 -15.50 -8.40
C MET A 131 -3.48 -16.63 -7.97
N ILE A 132 -2.16 -16.36 -7.97
CA ILE A 132 -1.16 -17.33 -7.53
C ILE A 132 -1.45 -17.72 -6.08
N ALA A 133 -1.61 -16.73 -5.22
CA ALA A 133 -1.90 -16.93 -3.81
C ALA A 133 -3.20 -17.73 -3.60
N ARG A 134 -4.28 -17.40 -4.32
CA ARG A 134 -5.54 -18.12 -4.24
C ARG A 134 -5.39 -19.59 -4.64
N ALA A 135 -4.82 -19.85 -5.81
CA ALA A 135 -4.66 -21.19 -6.37
C ALA A 135 -3.74 -22.08 -5.52
N LEU A 136 -2.77 -21.47 -4.84
CA LEU A 136 -1.88 -22.13 -3.90
C LEU A 136 -2.51 -22.39 -2.53
N GLY A 137 -3.63 -21.75 -2.18
CA GLY A 137 -4.27 -21.89 -0.87
C GLY A 137 -3.73 -20.93 0.20
N VAL A 138 -3.11 -19.82 -0.20
CA VAL A 138 -2.62 -18.76 0.71
C VAL A 138 -3.81 -18.08 1.38
N HIS A 139 -3.79 -17.95 2.70
CA HIS A 139 -4.83 -17.28 3.47
C HIS A 139 -4.46 -15.87 3.90
N ARG A 140 -3.15 -15.61 4.06
CA ARG A 140 -2.58 -14.34 4.55
C ARG A 140 -1.49 -13.88 3.61
N LEU A 141 -1.90 -13.13 2.60
CA LEU A 141 -1.04 -12.50 1.61
C LEU A 141 -0.73 -11.07 2.05
N PHE A 142 0.55 -10.74 2.18
CA PHE A 142 1.00 -9.38 2.43
C PHE A 142 1.53 -8.75 1.15
N PHE A 143 0.83 -7.75 0.61
CA PHE A 143 1.35 -6.91 -0.45
C PHE A 143 2.35 -5.92 0.13
N LEU A 144 3.48 -5.76 -0.56
CA LEU A 144 4.54 -4.85 -0.16
C LEU A 144 5.19 -4.25 -1.41
N ASP A 145 5.25 -2.93 -1.52
CA ASP A 145 5.98 -2.28 -2.62
C ASP A 145 7.50 -2.33 -2.37
N ASP A 146 8.29 -2.37 -3.45
CA ASP A 146 9.74 -2.56 -3.39
C ASP A 146 10.51 -1.36 -2.80
N ASP A 147 9.84 -0.24 -2.58
CA ASP A 147 10.38 0.98 -1.96
C ASP A 147 9.73 1.30 -0.61
N ILE A 148 8.96 0.37 -0.04
CA ILE A 148 8.40 0.43 1.31
C ILE A 148 9.27 -0.39 2.28
N VAL A 149 9.42 0.10 3.50
CA VAL A 149 10.08 -0.59 4.61
C VAL A 149 9.10 -0.78 5.76
N VAL A 150 9.00 -1.99 6.29
CA VAL A 150 8.23 -2.27 7.53
C VAL A 150 9.24 -2.36 8.69
N PRO A 151 9.27 -1.39 9.62
CA PRO A 151 10.28 -1.36 10.68
C PRO A 151 10.13 -2.49 11.70
N ASP A 152 8.89 -2.88 11.99
CA ASP A 152 8.58 -3.92 12.97
C ASP A 152 7.76 -5.05 12.32
N HIS A 153 8.39 -6.20 12.14
CA HIS A 153 7.73 -7.38 11.56
C HIS A 153 6.57 -7.90 12.44
N VAL A 154 6.55 -7.58 13.74
CA VAL A 154 5.44 -7.94 14.65
C VAL A 154 4.13 -7.31 14.21
N ASP A 155 4.17 -6.13 13.61
CA ASP A 155 3.00 -5.48 13.04
C ASP A 155 2.38 -6.31 11.91
N VAL A 156 3.22 -7.03 11.13
CA VAL A 156 2.74 -7.91 10.05
C VAL A 156 2.03 -9.14 10.63
N TYR A 157 2.55 -9.71 11.72
CA TYR A 157 1.83 -10.77 12.46
C TYR A 157 0.51 -10.27 13.08
N ARG A 158 0.46 -9.01 13.52
CA ARG A 158 -0.79 -8.41 14.01
C ARG A 158 -1.79 -8.24 12.89
N ALA A 159 -1.36 -7.74 11.73
CA ALA A 159 -2.21 -7.64 10.53
C ALA A 159 -2.72 -9.02 10.09
N ALA A 160 -1.84 -10.03 10.06
CA ALA A 160 -2.17 -11.43 9.77
C ALA A 160 -3.20 -12.03 10.75
N SER A 161 -3.18 -11.58 12.00
CA SER A 161 -4.11 -12.02 13.05
C SER A 161 -5.46 -11.30 12.95
N ALA A 162 -5.47 -10.06 12.46
CA ALA A 162 -6.65 -9.22 12.32
C ALA A 162 -7.46 -9.52 11.05
N VAL A 163 -6.81 -9.96 9.96
CA VAL A 163 -7.52 -10.43 8.76
C VAL A 163 -8.33 -11.69 9.08
N GLY A 164 -9.63 -11.61 8.83
CA GLY A 164 -10.60 -12.62 9.25
C GLY A 164 -12.03 -12.14 9.09
N LYS A 165 -12.98 -12.72 9.82
CA LYS A 165 -14.42 -12.46 9.61
C LYS A 165 -14.78 -10.97 9.64
N GLN A 166 -14.17 -10.21 10.56
CA GLN A 166 -14.46 -8.78 10.77
C GLN A 166 -13.70 -7.84 9.84
N HIS A 167 -12.45 -8.16 9.50
CA HIS A 167 -11.61 -7.31 8.63
C HIS A 167 -11.13 -8.11 7.43
N TRP A 168 -11.44 -7.63 6.23
CA TRP A 168 -11.13 -8.34 4.98
C TRP A 168 -9.74 -7.96 4.48
N ALA A 169 -9.30 -6.76 4.83
CA ALA A 169 -7.95 -6.27 4.62
C ALA A 169 -7.48 -5.46 5.84
N VAL A 170 -6.18 -5.50 6.10
CA VAL A 170 -5.54 -4.73 7.16
C VAL A 170 -4.32 -4.03 6.56
N GLY A 171 -4.39 -2.72 6.45
CA GLY A 171 -3.31 -1.92 5.88
C GLY A 171 -2.43 -1.28 6.95
N PHE A 172 -1.29 -0.76 6.51
CA PHE A 172 -0.35 -0.05 7.37
C PHE A 172 -0.45 1.46 7.15
N SER A 173 -0.23 2.21 8.22
CA SER A 173 -0.06 3.66 8.09
C SER A 173 1.29 3.95 7.43
N ILE A 174 1.25 4.61 6.26
CA ILE A 174 2.46 4.99 5.54
C ILE A 174 3.01 6.29 6.14
N GLU A 175 4.20 6.21 6.72
CA GLU A 175 4.94 7.33 7.29
C GLU A 175 6.16 7.70 6.43
N GLY A 176 6.84 8.78 6.81
CA GLY A 176 7.98 9.33 6.06
C GLY A 176 7.51 10.20 4.91
N TYR A 177 7.64 9.68 3.68
CA TYR A 177 7.26 10.38 2.46
C TYR A 177 5.96 9.77 1.90
N PRO A 178 4.77 10.11 2.44
CA PRO A 178 3.55 9.37 2.18
C PRO A 178 3.21 9.34 0.68
N ASP A 179 2.65 8.22 0.24
CA ASP A 179 2.37 7.97 -1.17
C ASP A 179 1.04 8.62 -1.58
N ASN A 180 1.09 9.94 -1.77
CA ASN A 180 -0.03 10.73 -2.27
C ASN A 180 0.19 11.10 -3.74
N SER A 181 -0.89 11.50 -4.42
CA SER A 181 -0.78 12.04 -5.77
C SER A 181 0.08 13.31 -5.81
N VAL A 182 0.58 13.66 -7.00
CA VAL A 182 1.40 14.86 -7.19
C VAL A 182 0.71 16.14 -6.69
N VAL A 183 -0.60 16.30 -6.95
CA VAL A 183 -1.38 17.45 -6.46
C VAL A 183 -1.46 17.45 -4.93
N CYS A 184 -1.71 16.29 -4.32
CA CYS A 184 -1.77 16.17 -2.86
C CYS A 184 -0.39 16.38 -2.19
N HIS A 185 0.72 16.05 -2.86
CA HIS A 185 2.06 16.46 -2.42
C HIS A 185 2.24 17.97 -2.49
N ALA A 186 1.85 18.61 -3.59
CA ALA A 186 1.88 20.08 -3.71
C ALA A 186 1.04 20.76 -2.62
N HIS A 187 -0.14 20.19 -2.30
CA HIS A 187 -0.97 20.66 -1.20
C HIS A 187 -0.22 20.58 0.15
N ARG A 188 0.45 19.47 0.44
CA ARG A 188 1.25 19.30 1.67
C ARG A 188 2.42 20.26 1.73
N GLU A 189 3.17 20.40 0.64
CA GLU A 189 4.33 21.30 0.59
C GLU A 189 3.95 22.77 0.73
N SER A 190 2.76 23.14 0.26
CA SER A 190 2.18 24.48 0.47
C SER A 190 1.45 24.64 1.82
N GLY A 191 1.60 23.70 2.75
CA GLY A 191 1.07 23.80 4.12
C GLY A 191 -0.36 23.29 4.33
N GLY A 192 -0.91 22.59 3.34
CA GLY A 192 -2.21 21.94 3.40
C GLY A 192 -2.25 20.69 4.28
N LEU A 193 -3.43 20.37 4.81
CA LEU A 193 -3.67 19.13 5.54
C LEU A 193 -4.01 18.01 4.56
N GLN A 194 -3.20 16.95 4.60
CA GLN A 194 -3.41 15.74 3.83
C GLN A 194 -2.90 14.54 4.61
N ASP A 195 -3.80 13.60 4.83
CA ASP A 195 -3.54 12.27 5.36
C ASP A 195 -3.39 11.26 4.21
N ALA A 196 -2.93 10.05 4.52
CA ALA A 196 -2.90 8.94 3.58
C ALA A 196 -3.97 7.91 3.98
N PHE A 197 -4.63 7.30 2.99
CA PHE A 197 -5.42 6.10 3.24
C PHE A 197 -4.52 4.86 3.18
N VAL A 198 -4.98 3.72 3.71
CA VAL A 198 -4.22 2.49 3.57
C VAL A 198 -4.23 2.00 2.12
N GLY A 199 -3.08 1.54 1.65
CA GLY A 199 -2.90 1.08 0.27
C GLY A 199 -2.13 -0.23 0.18
N ALA A 200 -2.06 -0.79 -1.03
CA ALA A 200 -1.38 -2.06 -1.29
C ALA A 200 0.16 -1.96 -1.26
N GLY A 201 0.72 -0.78 -0.97
CA GLY A 201 2.14 -0.63 -0.64
C GLY A 201 2.55 -1.34 0.66
N ALA A 202 1.61 -1.56 1.59
CA ALA A 202 1.77 -2.42 2.76
C ALA A 202 0.39 -2.89 3.26
N LEU A 203 -0.09 -4.03 2.74
CA LEU A 203 -1.47 -4.49 2.94
C LEU A 203 -1.56 -6.00 3.16
N MET A 204 -2.13 -6.41 4.29
CA MET A 204 -2.54 -7.79 4.52
C MET A 204 -3.93 -8.04 3.96
N ALA A 205 -4.07 -9.07 3.14
CA ALA A 205 -5.33 -9.48 2.54
C ALA A 205 -5.52 -11.01 2.61
N SER A 206 -6.77 -11.44 2.43
CA SER A 206 -7.09 -12.87 2.27
C SER A 206 -7.48 -13.20 0.82
N PRO A 207 -6.59 -13.82 0.03
CA PRO A 207 -6.88 -14.21 -1.36
C PRO A 207 -8.08 -15.15 -1.50
N GLN A 208 -8.39 -15.90 -0.44
CA GLN A 208 -9.54 -16.82 -0.41
C GLN A 208 -10.87 -16.08 -0.37
N ARG A 209 -10.88 -14.82 0.07
CA ARG A 209 -12.06 -13.95 0.17
C ARG A 209 -12.02 -12.74 -0.77
N ALA A 210 -10.99 -12.63 -1.59
CA ALA A 210 -10.84 -11.54 -2.53
C ALA A 210 -11.90 -11.64 -3.63
N ASP A 211 -12.82 -10.68 -3.64
CA ASP A 211 -13.78 -10.43 -4.72
C ASP A 211 -13.49 -9.13 -5.48
N GLY A 212 -12.46 -8.37 -5.04
CA GLY A 212 -11.93 -7.18 -5.71
C GLY A 212 -10.68 -7.49 -6.55
N PHE A 213 -10.40 -6.59 -7.50
CA PHE A 213 -9.22 -6.60 -8.36
C PHE A 213 -8.59 -5.20 -8.39
N PHE A 214 -7.36 -5.13 -8.91
CA PHE A 214 -6.60 -3.90 -9.10
C PHE A 214 -6.74 -3.43 -10.57
N PRO A 215 -7.56 -2.41 -10.90
CA PRO A 215 -7.66 -1.86 -12.26
C PRO A 215 -6.40 -1.09 -12.67
N ASN A 216 -6.18 -0.83 -13.96
CA ASN A 216 -5.00 -0.07 -14.42
C ASN A 216 -5.20 1.46 -14.38
N ILE A 217 -5.42 2.00 -13.18
CA ILE A 217 -5.44 3.45 -12.88
C ILE A 217 -4.54 3.73 -11.68
N TYR A 218 -4.26 5.00 -11.38
CA TYR A 218 -3.67 5.36 -10.08
C TYR A 218 -4.69 5.13 -8.95
N ASN A 219 -4.22 4.86 -7.73
CA ASN A 219 -5.04 4.39 -6.60
C ASN A 219 -5.84 3.11 -6.92
N GLU A 220 -5.27 2.18 -7.70
CA GLU A 220 -5.94 0.91 -8.02
C GLU A 220 -6.26 0.05 -6.79
N ASP A 221 -5.51 0.26 -5.72
CA ASP A 221 -5.70 -0.39 -4.43
C ASP A 221 -6.90 0.13 -3.66
N TRP A 222 -7.27 1.41 -3.83
CA TRP A 222 -8.52 1.94 -3.30
C TRP A 222 -9.72 1.27 -3.98
N PHE A 223 -9.63 0.96 -5.27
CA PHE A 223 -10.66 0.20 -5.99
C PHE A 223 -10.72 -1.27 -5.55
N TYR A 224 -9.57 -1.89 -5.28
CA TYR A 224 -9.52 -3.22 -4.64
C TYR A 224 -10.19 -3.20 -3.26
N LEU A 225 -9.99 -2.13 -2.48
CA LEU A 225 -10.52 -1.97 -1.13
C LEU A 225 -11.95 -1.40 -1.08
N LEU A 226 -12.49 -0.87 -2.18
CA LEU A 226 -13.69 -0.02 -2.17
C LEU A 226 -14.90 -0.70 -1.50
N LYS A 227 -15.13 -1.97 -1.82
CA LYS A 227 -16.21 -2.75 -1.19
C LYS A 227 -15.96 -2.98 0.30
N CYS A 228 -14.72 -3.31 0.69
CA CYS A 228 -14.35 -3.48 2.09
C CYS A 228 -14.50 -2.15 2.87
N ALA A 229 -14.17 -1.03 2.25
CA ALA A 229 -14.30 0.30 2.84
C ALA A 229 -15.77 0.66 3.06
N ALA A 230 -16.63 0.41 2.06
CA ALA A 230 -18.08 0.59 2.16
C ALA A 230 -18.68 -0.25 3.31
N ASP A 231 -18.19 -1.49 3.49
CA ASP A 231 -18.62 -2.39 4.57
C ASP A 231 -17.96 -2.09 5.93
N ARG A 232 -17.10 -1.05 6.03
CA ARG A 232 -16.28 -0.73 7.22
C ARG A 232 -15.45 -1.93 7.71
N ALA A 233 -14.99 -2.75 6.77
CA ALA A 233 -14.24 -3.99 6.96
C ALA A 233 -12.74 -3.85 6.62
N VAL A 234 -12.23 -2.62 6.51
CA VAL A 234 -10.80 -2.32 6.40
C VAL A 234 -10.27 -1.90 7.75
N ALA A 235 -9.18 -2.53 8.19
CA ALA A 235 -8.50 -2.15 9.41
C ALA A 235 -7.14 -1.50 9.12
N THR A 236 -6.60 -0.80 10.12
CA THR A 236 -5.24 -0.25 10.08
C THR A 236 -4.41 -0.71 11.29
N THR A 237 -3.14 -1.05 11.06
CA THR A 237 -2.20 -1.38 12.13
C THR A 237 -0.77 -1.06 11.72
N GLY A 238 0.10 -0.85 12.70
CA GLY A 238 1.53 -0.71 12.47
C GLY A 238 1.92 0.46 11.58
N LYS A 239 3.20 0.47 11.20
CA LYS A 239 3.79 1.53 10.39
C LYS A 239 4.60 0.94 9.25
N ALA A 240 4.54 1.58 8.09
CA ALA A 240 5.44 1.34 6.98
C ALA A 240 6.04 2.67 6.53
N ILE A 241 7.27 2.65 6.03
CA ILE A 241 8.03 3.84 5.67
C ILE A 241 8.28 3.82 4.17
N GLN A 242 7.76 4.82 3.47
CA GLN A 242 8.04 5.04 2.06
C GLN A 242 9.40 5.71 1.89
N ARG A 243 10.23 5.16 0.99
CA ARG A 243 11.49 5.82 0.61
C ARG A 243 11.21 7.17 -0.07
N PRO A 244 12.00 8.21 0.23
CA PRO A 244 11.87 9.50 -0.44
C PRO A 244 11.99 9.37 -1.97
N TYR A 245 11.17 10.13 -2.68
CA TYR A 245 11.22 10.29 -4.14
C TYR A 245 10.89 11.74 -4.52
N ASP A 246 11.15 12.13 -5.77
CA ASP A 246 10.73 13.43 -6.30
C ASP A 246 9.35 13.31 -6.97
N PRO A 247 8.24 13.76 -6.35
CA PRO A 247 6.91 13.69 -6.94
C PRO A 247 6.79 14.60 -8.16
N PHE A 248 7.57 15.70 -8.22
CA PHE A 248 7.54 16.71 -9.28
C PHE A 248 8.60 16.47 -10.36
N GLY A 249 9.30 15.32 -10.31
CA GLY A 249 10.38 15.01 -11.25
C GLY A 249 9.92 14.98 -12.71
N THR A 250 8.65 14.66 -12.97
CA THR A 250 8.04 14.77 -14.30
C THR A 250 6.60 15.27 -14.21
N PRO A 251 6.23 16.41 -14.81
CA PRO A 251 4.85 16.92 -14.83
C PRO A 251 3.82 15.92 -15.38
N SER A 252 4.25 15.08 -16.34
CA SER A 252 3.40 14.03 -16.90
C SER A 252 2.91 13.01 -15.87
N ARG A 253 3.59 12.89 -14.71
CA ARG A 253 3.14 12.06 -13.60
C ARG A 253 1.82 12.58 -13.04
N ALA A 254 1.70 13.87 -12.78
CA ALA A 254 0.47 14.49 -12.29
C ALA A 254 -0.71 14.18 -13.22
N ARG A 255 -0.53 14.41 -14.53
CA ARG A 255 -1.55 14.05 -15.55
C ARG A 255 -1.97 12.58 -15.47
N ARG A 256 -1.02 11.66 -15.20
CA ARG A 256 -1.28 10.22 -15.15
C ARG A 256 -2.05 9.76 -13.92
N GLU A 257 -1.92 10.51 -12.82
CA GLU A 257 -2.54 10.16 -11.55
C GLU A 257 -3.97 10.72 -11.43
N GLU A 258 -4.23 11.88 -12.04
CA GLU A 258 -5.47 12.64 -11.83
C GLU A 258 -6.77 11.88 -12.08
N PHE A 259 -6.83 11.02 -13.10
CA PHE A 259 -8.06 10.27 -13.35
C PHE A 259 -8.37 9.28 -12.21
N GLY A 260 -7.34 8.58 -11.72
CA GLY A 260 -7.49 7.67 -10.59
C GLY A 260 -7.78 8.41 -9.29
N ASP A 261 -7.08 9.53 -9.05
CA ASP A 261 -7.26 10.35 -7.85
C ASP A 261 -8.66 10.96 -7.79
N LEU A 262 -9.15 11.54 -8.91
CA LEU A 262 -10.51 12.05 -9.03
C LEU A 262 -11.54 10.99 -8.64
N LEU A 263 -11.44 9.80 -9.21
CA LEU A 263 -12.43 8.75 -8.96
C LEU A 263 -12.34 8.21 -7.53
N ALA A 264 -11.13 7.90 -7.06
CA ALA A 264 -10.91 7.30 -5.75
C ALA A 264 -11.31 8.26 -4.62
N GLU A 265 -10.79 9.49 -4.63
CA GLU A 265 -11.10 10.51 -3.61
C GLU A 265 -12.60 10.81 -3.57
N SER A 266 -13.25 10.94 -4.73
CA SER A 266 -14.68 11.25 -4.78
C SER A 266 -15.54 10.12 -4.21
N LEU A 267 -15.24 8.86 -4.55
CA LEU A 267 -15.98 7.71 -4.05
C LEU A 267 -15.76 7.50 -2.55
N PHE A 268 -14.53 7.70 -2.06
CA PHE A 268 -14.24 7.56 -0.64
C PHE A 268 -14.82 8.70 0.19
N TRP A 269 -14.82 9.92 -0.34
CA TRP A 269 -15.56 11.03 0.26
C TRP A 269 -17.06 10.71 0.32
N LEU A 270 -17.65 10.16 -0.74
CA LEU A 270 -19.06 9.74 -0.71
C LEU A 270 -19.35 8.72 0.41
N LEU A 271 -18.44 7.76 0.64
CA LEU A 271 -18.55 6.78 1.73
C LEU A 271 -18.40 7.42 3.13
N ASP A 272 -17.55 8.43 3.27
CA ASP A 272 -17.41 9.17 4.53
C ASP A 272 -18.69 9.93 4.89
N LEU A 273 -19.39 10.45 3.88
CA LEU A 273 -20.71 11.08 4.05
C LEU A 273 -21.84 10.06 4.29
N GLY A 274 -21.52 8.75 4.34
CA GLY A 274 -22.49 7.68 4.51
C GLY A 274 -23.31 7.35 3.26
N GLY A 275 -22.91 7.86 2.09
CA GLY A 275 -23.51 7.53 0.81
C GLY A 275 -23.09 6.16 0.29
N SER A 276 -23.76 5.69 -0.75
CA SER A 276 -23.39 4.47 -1.47
C SER A 276 -22.63 4.81 -2.75
N VAL A 277 -21.67 3.96 -3.15
CA VAL A 277 -21.00 4.08 -4.45
C VAL A 277 -21.99 4.05 -5.62
N THR A 278 -23.15 3.41 -5.45
CA THR A 278 -24.21 3.37 -6.47
C THR A 278 -24.90 4.72 -6.68
N ASP A 279 -24.71 5.67 -5.77
CA ASP A 279 -25.30 7.02 -5.85
C ASP A 279 -24.46 7.96 -6.73
N ALA A 280 -23.28 7.52 -7.17
CA ALA A 280 -22.35 8.28 -8.01
C ALA A 280 -22.83 8.36 -9.48
N GLY A 281 -23.95 9.02 -9.69
CA GLY A 281 -24.52 9.31 -11.01
C GLY A 281 -23.85 10.50 -11.72
N PRO A 282 -24.34 10.87 -12.92
CA PRO A 282 -23.75 11.97 -13.70
C PRO A 282 -23.73 13.33 -12.97
N GLU A 283 -24.71 13.62 -12.13
CA GLU A 283 -24.74 14.84 -11.32
C GLU A 283 -23.60 14.87 -10.30
N PHE A 284 -23.44 13.77 -9.57
CA PHE A 284 -22.35 13.59 -8.62
C PHE A 284 -20.99 13.80 -9.31
N TRP A 285 -20.77 13.18 -10.47
CA TRP A 285 -19.49 13.30 -11.17
C TRP A 285 -19.21 14.70 -11.70
N ARG A 286 -20.24 15.46 -12.11
CA ARG A 286 -20.06 16.86 -12.47
C ARG A 286 -19.54 17.67 -11.30
N GLN A 287 -20.14 17.47 -10.12
CA GLN A 287 -19.71 18.16 -8.90
C GLN A 287 -18.32 17.71 -8.44
N ALA A 288 -18.02 16.41 -8.54
CA ALA A 288 -16.71 15.86 -8.20
C ALA A 288 -15.58 16.43 -9.09
N ILE A 289 -15.81 16.50 -10.40
CA ILE A 289 -14.86 17.09 -11.35
C ILE A 289 -14.62 18.55 -11.01
N GLU A 290 -15.69 19.33 -10.84
CA GLU A 290 -15.57 20.76 -10.51
C GLU A 290 -14.83 20.98 -9.20
N ARG A 291 -15.19 20.21 -8.17
CA ARG A 291 -14.55 20.27 -6.87
C ARG A 291 -13.05 19.98 -6.96
N ARG A 292 -12.66 18.93 -7.69
CA ARG A 292 -11.25 18.59 -7.88
C ARG A 292 -10.50 19.68 -8.65
N ARG A 293 -11.11 20.33 -9.65
CA ARG A 293 -10.51 21.49 -10.34
C ARG A 293 -10.28 22.66 -9.39
N LEU A 294 -11.31 23.02 -8.60
CA LEU A 294 -11.19 24.10 -7.62
C LEU A 294 -10.10 23.80 -6.59
N PHE A 295 -9.97 22.56 -6.14
CA PHE A 295 -8.87 22.15 -5.26
C PHE A 295 -7.49 22.37 -5.89
N ILE A 296 -7.29 21.99 -7.17
CA ILE A 296 -6.00 22.20 -7.85
C ILE A 296 -5.67 23.70 -7.94
N GLU A 297 -6.66 24.56 -8.21
CA GLU A 297 -6.45 26.02 -8.23
C GLU A 297 -6.14 26.60 -6.86
N GLU A 298 -6.78 26.09 -5.79
CA GLU A 298 -6.43 26.46 -4.41
C GLU A 298 -4.97 26.10 -4.08
N VAL A 299 -4.54 24.90 -4.49
CA VAL A 299 -3.15 24.44 -4.29
C VAL A 299 -2.18 25.31 -5.09
N ARG A 300 -2.51 25.67 -6.34
CA ARG A 300 -1.72 26.60 -7.16
C ARG A 300 -1.54 27.94 -6.46
N ALA A 301 -2.63 28.57 -6.03
CA ALA A 301 -2.58 29.85 -5.32
C ALA A 301 -1.76 29.75 -4.02
N ALA A 302 -1.84 28.61 -3.33
CA ALA A 302 -1.04 28.35 -2.13
C ALA A 302 0.46 28.21 -2.44
N VAL A 303 0.82 27.59 -3.58
CA VAL A 303 2.21 27.44 -4.05
C VAL A 303 2.81 28.78 -4.47
N GLU A 304 2.04 29.64 -5.13
CA GLU A 304 2.48 31.00 -5.52
C GLU A 304 2.86 31.87 -4.30
N GLN A 305 2.25 31.60 -3.14
CA GLN A 305 2.52 32.29 -1.88
C GLN A 305 3.70 31.69 -1.09
N MET A 306 4.26 30.56 -1.53
CA MET A 306 5.41 29.95 -0.86
C MET A 306 6.65 30.85 -1.02
N ALA A 307 7.48 30.91 0.02
CA ALA A 307 8.78 31.57 -0.08
C ALA A 307 9.66 30.79 -1.07
N ALA A 308 9.79 31.32 -2.29
CA ALA A 308 10.29 30.67 -3.51
C ALA A 308 11.41 29.63 -3.32
N PRO A 309 11.08 28.32 -3.24
CA PRO A 309 12.05 27.26 -3.32
C PRO A 309 12.58 27.13 -4.75
N SER A 310 13.80 26.62 -4.92
CA SER A 310 14.39 26.32 -6.24
C SER A 310 13.59 25.31 -7.09
N SER A 311 12.59 24.66 -6.51
CA SER A 311 11.70 23.67 -7.13
C SER A 311 10.29 24.18 -7.44
N GLN A 312 9.94 25.44 -7.15
CA GLN A 312 8.57 25.96 -7.32
C GLN A 312 8.02 25.73 -8.73
N TRP A 313 8.82 26.03 -9.76
CA TRP A 313 8.45 25.86 -11.17
C TRP A 313 8.09 24.40 -11.53
N ARG A 314 8.65 23.39 -10.84
CA ARG A 314 8.29 21.98 -11.07
C ARG A 314 6.93 21.64 -10.49
N ILE A 315 6.62 22.22 -9.33
CA ILE A 315 5.31 22.09 -8.69
C ILE A 315 4.26 22.73 -9.60
N GLU A 316 4.49 23.97 -10.04
CA GLU A 316 3.62 24.70 -10.96
C GLU A 316 3.39 23.93 -12.28
N ALA A 317 4.47 23.46 -12.93
CA ALA A 317 4.35 22.67 -14.15
C ALA A 317 3.56 21.37 -13.94
N SER A 318 3.67 20.75 -12.77
CA SER A 318 2.90 19.55 -12.43
C SER A 318 1.42 19.86 -12.19
N LEU A 319 1.11 20.99 -11.55
CA LEU A 319 -0.27 21.47 -11.38
C LEU A 319 -0.90 21.85 -12.73
N ASP A 320 -0.16 22.48 -13.63
CA ASP A 320 -0.58 22.73 -15.02
C ASP A 320 -0.97 21.42 -15.72
N ALA A 321 -0.10 20.41 -15.64
CA ALA A 321 -0.36 19.11 -16.24
C ALA A 321 -1.57 18.40 -15.63
N ALA A 322 -1.85 18.61 -14.34
CA ALA A 322 -3.06 18.12 -13.68
C ALA A 322 -4.30 18.84 -14.22
N VAL A 323 -4.31 20.18 -14.27
CA VAL A 323 -5.43 20.97 -14.84
C VAL A 323 -5.72 20.56 -16.28
N ASP A 324 -4.69 20.36 -17.10
CA ASP A 324 -4.84 19.93 -18.48
C ASP A 324 -5.45 18.53 -18.61
N ALA A 325 -5.17 17.62 -17.66
CA ALA A 325 -5.79 16.30 -17.63
C ALA A 325 -7.32 16.38 -17.52
N HIS A 326 -7.83 17.33 -16.73
CA HIS A 326 -9.26 17.51 -16.48
C HIS A 326 -10.07 17.92 -17.72
N ARG A 327 -9.43 18.32 -18.81
CA ARG A 327 -10.12 18.56 -20.09
C ARG A 327 -10.68 17.28 -20.71
N GLU A 328 -10.09 16.13 -20.37
CA GLU A 328 -10.52 14.81 -20.86
C GLU A 328 -11.61 14.19 -19.97
N PHE A 329 -11.83 14.74 -18.77
CA PHE A 329 -12.75 14.16 -17.80
C PHE A 329 -14.16 14.69 -18.02
N THR A 330 -15.10 13.77 -18.20
CA THR A 330 -16.52 14.11 -18.32
C THR A 330 -17.32 13.28 -17.31
N PRO A 331 -18.46 13.79 -16.83
CA PRO A 331 -19.34 13.00 -15.95
C PRO A 331 -19.70 11.64 -16.55
N ARG A 332 -19.87 11.60 -17.88
CA ARG A 332 -20.17 10.37 -18.62
C ARG A 332 -19.04 9.35 -18.52
N VAL A 333 -17.79 9.77 -18.71
CA VAL A 333 -16.62 8.88 -18.61
C VAL A 333 -16.48 8.32 -17.19
N CYS A 334 -16.67 9.14 -16.16
CA CYS A 334 -16.61 8.67 -14.77
C CYS A 334 -17.75 7.69 -14.43
N SER A 335 -18.99 7.98 -14.85
CA SER A 335 -20.11 7.04 -14.71
C SER A 335 -19.84 5.72 -15.43
N TRP A 336 -19.42 5.77 -16.70
CA TRP A 336 -19.10 4.57 -17.46
C TRP A 336 -17.98 3.76 -16.84
N TYR A 337 -16.94 4.42 -16.33
CA TYR A 337 -15.86 3.75 -15.64
C TYR A 337 -16.36 3.01 -14.39
N LEU A 338 -17.18 3.66 -13.55
CA LEU A 338 -17.73 3.02 -12.35
C LEU A 338 -18.62 1.82 -12.70
N GLU A 339 -19.49 1.97 -13.70
CA GLU A 339 -20.34 0.88 -14.19
C GLU A 339 -19.51 -0.30 -14.72
N ALA A 340 -18.45 -0.01 -15.50
CA ALA A 340 -17.51 -1.01 -15.98
C ALA A 340 -16.77 -1.69 -14.83
N TRP A 341 -16.32 -0.94 -13.84
CA TRP A 341 -15.68 -1.50 -12.64
C TRP A 341 -16.62 -2.44 -11.89
N MET A 342 -17.90 -2.10 -11.74
CA MET A 342 -18.89 -2.99 -11.11
C MET A 342 -19.05 -4.29 -11.90
N ARG A 343 -19.10 -4.24 -13.23
CA ARG A 343 -19.14 -5.42 -14.10
C ARG A 343 -17.86 -6.25 -14.02
N ASP A 344 -16.70 -5.60 -14.09
CA ASP A 344 -15.39 -6.25 -14.01
C ASP A 344 -15.17 -6.92 -12.66
N ARG A 345 -15.67 -6.34 -11.57
CA ARG A 345 -15.61 -6.96 -10.25
C ARG A 345 -16.39 -8.28 -10.21
N LEU A 346 -17.57 -8.33 -10.82
CA LEU A 346 -18.36 -9.56 -10.93
C LEU A 346 -17.64 -10.58 -11.83
N ARG A 347 -17.16 -10.17 -13.00
CA ARG A 347 -16.36 -11.02 -13.90
C ARG A 347 -15.13 -11.58 -13.18
N TRP A 348 -14.44 -10.74 -12.41
CA TRP A 348 -13.27 -11.13 -11.64
C TRP A 348 -13.62 -12.17 -10.57
N ALA A 349 -14.68 -11.93 -9.80
CA ALA A 349 -15.13 -12.87 -8.78
C ALA A 349 -15.45 -14.26 -9.39
N ASP A 350 -16.17 -14.30 -10.51
CA ASP A 350 -16.49 -15.54 -11.23
C ASP A 350 -15.22 -16.23 -11.75
N ARG A 351 -14.32 -15.46 -12.38
CA ARG A 351 -13.06 -15.97 -12.92
C ARG A 351 -12.18 -16.54 -11.81
N ILE A 352 -11.98 -15.78 -10.73
CA ILE A 352 -11.09 -16.16 -9.63
C ILE A 352 -11.64 -17.36 -8.85
N GLU A 353 -12.97 -17.55 -8.80
CA GLU A 353 -13.60 -18.71 -8.15
C GLU A 353 -13.16 -20.05 -8.77
N SER A 354 -12.92 -20.08 -10.08
CA SER A 354 -12.43 -21.27 -10.79
C SER A 354 -11.00 -21.70 -10.38
N TRP A 355 -10.25 -20.81 -9.72
CA TRP A 355 -8.89 -21.05 -9.23
C TRP A 355 -8.89 -21.57 -7.80
N ARG A 356 -9.58 -22.70 -7.58
CA ARG A 356 -9.66 -23.35 -6.27
C ARG A 356 -8.26 -23.74 -5.75
N PRO A 357 -8.04 -23.69 -4.42
CA PRO A 357 -6.81 -24.15 -3.79
C PRO A 357 -6.42 -25.58 -4.18
N GLY A 358 -5.12 -25.87 -4.12
CA GLY A 358 -4.57 -27.21 -4.30
C GLY A 358 -3.81 -27.41 -5.62
N ARG A 359 -3.58 -26.34 -6.38
CA ARG A 359 -2.71 -26.38 -7.55
C ARG A 359 -1.25 -26.24 -7.13
N THR A 360 -0.34 -26.87 -7.87
CA THR A 360 1.11 -26.64 -7.72
C THR A 360 1.50 -25.31 -8.36
N LEU A 361 2.50 -24.62 -7.81
CA LEU A 361 3.02 -23.36 -8.36
C LEU A 361 3.31 -23.43 -9.86
N GLY A 362 4.04 -24.45 -10.32
CA GLY A 362 4.40 -24.60 -11.73
C GLY A 362 3.18 -24.75 -12.64
N ALA A 363 2.13 -25.42 -12.20
CA ALA A 363 0.89 -25.54 -12.96
C ALA A 363 0.15 -24.20 -13.06
N VAL A 364 0.11 -23.42 -11.98
CA VAL A 364 -0.52 -22.10 -11.94
C VAL A 364 0.20 -21.14 -12.88
N VAL A 365 1.53 -21.01 -12.74
CA VAL A 365 2.34 -20.11 -13.56
C VAL A 365 2.25 -20.46 -15.05
N ARG A 366 2.33 -21.75 -15.42
CA ARG A 366 2.12 -22.19 -16.81
C ARG A 366 0.71 -21.90 -17.33
N SER A 367 -0.33 -22.09 -16.52
CA SER A 367 -1.70 -21.81 -16.94
C SER A 367 -1.99 -20.32 -17.15
N LEU A 368 -1.15 -19.44 -16.59
CA LEU A 368 -1.16 -18.00 -16.86
C LEU A 368 -0.29 -17.62 -18.08
N GLY A 369 0.40 -18.58 -18.71
CA GLY A 369 1.36 -18.29 -19.78
C GLY A 369 2.61 -17.54 -19.29
N LEU A 370 2.95 -17.69 -18.01
CA LEU A 370 4.12 -17.06 -17.39
C LEU A 370 5.25 -18.08 -17.23
N GLU A 371 6.46 -17.59 -17.03
CA GLU A 371 7.64 -18.40 -16.73
C GLU A 371 8.01 -18.28 -15.26
N LEU A 372 8.37 -19.42 -14.67
CA LEU A 372 8.81 -19.50 -13.28
C LEU A 372 10.33 -19.44 -13.25
N GLY A 373 10.88 -18.55 -12.42
CA GLY A 373 12.17 -18.77 -11.79
C GLY A 373 12.09 -18.60 -10.28
N GLY A 374 13.25 -18.58 -9.65
CA GLY A 374 13.45 -18.74 -8.22
C GLY A 374 13.94 -20.13 -7.85
N SER A 375 14.37 -20.26 -6.59
CA SER A 375 14.73 -21.54 -5.97
C SER A 375 13.52 -22.33 -5.49
N ALA A 376 12.31 -21.77 -5.58
CA ALA A 376 11.09 -22.45 -5.19
C ALA A 376 10.79 -23.67 -6.09
N GLU A 377 10.47 -24.79 -5.45
CA GLU A 377 10.11 -26.00 -6.17
C GLU A 377 8.82 -25.78 -6.97
N SER A 378 8.82 -26.18 -8.24
CA SER A 378 7.62 -26.14 -9.10
C SER A 378 6.42 -26.92 -8.51
N THR A 379 6.71 -27.85 -7.59
CA THR A 379 5.79 -28.67 -6.79
C THR A 379 5.26 -28.00 -5.54
N LEU A 380 5.67 -26.76 -5.23
CA LEU A 380 5.21 -26.03 -4.06
C LEU A 380 3.67 -26.00 -4.01
N THR A 381 3.14 -26.45 -2.87
CA THR A 381 1.73 -26.42 -2.50
C THR A 381 1.65 -25.99 -1.04
N PHE A 382 0.70 -25.12 -0.68
CA PHE A 382 0.44 -24.85 0.74
C PHE A 382 -0.50 -25.94 1.26
N LYS A 383 0.05 -26.99 1.87
CA LYS A 383 -0.73 -27.94 2.68
C LYS A 383 -1.04 -27.30 4.04
N ALA A 384 -2.19 -27.66 4.61
CA ALA A 384 -2.71 -27.09 5.86
C ALA A 384 -1.66 -27.04 6.98
N HIS A 385 -1.54 -25.84 7.58
CA HIS A 385 -0.75 -25.39 8.73
C HIS A 385 0.27 -26.36 9.37
N ARG A 386 1.57 -26.06 9.20
CA ARG A 386 2.63 -26.47 10.16
C ARG A 386 2.57 -25.59 11.43
N PRO A 387 2.77 -26.15 12.64
CA PRO A 387 2.76 -25.38 13.89
C PRO A 387 3.93 -24.38 13.98
N VAL A 388 3.67 -23.25 14.64
CA VAL A 388 4.64 -22.16 14.82
C VAL A 388 5.73 -22.54 15.81
N ARG A 389 7.00 -22.44 15.41
CA ARG A 389 8.12 -22.36 16.37
C ARG A 389 8.22 -20.92 16.86
N THR A 390 7.90 -20.67 18.12
CA THR A 390 8.18 -19.41 18.80
C THR A 390 9.68 -19.32 19.08
N GLY A 391 10.44 -18.81 18.10
CA GLY A 391 11.82 -18.39 18.31
C GLY A 391 11.86 -17.04 19.03
N LEU A 392 12.89 -16.84 19.86
CA LEU A 392 13.21 -15.56 20.50
C LEU A 392 13.27 -14.43 19.45
N MET A 393 12.64 -13.29 19.78
CA MET A 393 12.57 -12.10 18.92
C MET A 393 13.99 -11.65 18.52
N PRO A 394 14.28 -11.42 17.23
CA PRO A 394 15.55 -10.82 16.83
C PRO A 394 15.62 -9.35 17.24
N ALA A 395 16.84 -8.88 17.55
CA ALA A 395 17.13 -7.48 17.87
C ALA A 395 16.82 -6.54 16.68
N PRO A 396 16.52 -5.26 16.92
CA PRO A 396 16.19 -4.30 15.87
C PRO A 396 17.31 -4.14 14.83
N LEU A 397 16.87 -3.87 13.60
CA LEU A 397 17.71 -3.74 12.39
C LEU A 397 18.80 -2.68 12.52
N ALA A 398 20.06 -3.11 12.34
CA ALA A 398 21.22 -2.25 12.14
C ALA A 398 21.63 -2.25 10.66
N ASP A 399 22.27 -1.17 10.20
CA ASP A 399 22.87 -1.13 8.87
C ASP A 399 24.10 -2.05 8.75
N LEU A 400 24.72 -2.10 7.57
CA LEU A 400 25.93 -2.91 7.32
C LEU A 400 27.15 -2.50 8.15
N SER A 401 27.05 -1.43 8.96
CA SER A 401 28.07 -0.94 9.89
C SER A 401 27.71 -1.14 11.38
N GLY A 402 26.57 -1.78 11.67
CA GLY A 402 26.11 -2.04 13.04
C GLY A 402 25.47 -0.82 13.72
N GLN A 403 25.11 0.23 12.98
CA GLN A 403 24.38 1.38 13.52
C GLN A 403 22.86 1.20 13.40
N PRO A 404 22.06 1.64 14.40
CA PRO A 404 20.60 1.67 14.25
C PRO A 404 20.23 2.53 13.05
N LEU A 405 19.42 1.99 12.13
CA LEU A 405 19.05 2.66 10.88
C LEU A 405 18.33 4.00 11.10
N PHE A 406 17.78 4.23 12.30
CA PHE A 406 17.11 5.47 12.68
C PHE A 406 17.42 5.77 14.15
N GLY A 407 18.12 6.89 14.40
CA GLY A 407 18.70 7.29 15.70
C GLY A 407 17.71 7.60 16.82
N LEU A 408 16.83 6.67 17.16
CA LEU A 408 16.06 6.67 18.39
C LEU A 408 16.59 5.57 19.30
N ALA A 409 17.26 5.97 20.38
CA ALA A 409 17.61 5.06 21.45
C ALA A 409 16.31 4.46 22.04
N SER A 410 16.26 3.14 22.16
CA SER A 410 15.21 2.45 22.92
C SER A 410 15.09 3.06 24.32
N PRO A 411 13.86 3.28 24.84
CA PRO A 411 13.70 3.63 26.25
C PRO A 411 14.30 2.52 27.10
N GLY A 412 15.25 2.90 27.95
CA GLY A 412 16.10 1.99 28.69
C GLY A 412 15.33 1.00 29.55
N THR A 413 15.76 -0.26 29.46
CA THR A 413 15.78 -1.20 30.58
C THR A 413 16.42 -0.53 31.80
N MET A 414 15.62 -0.23 32.82
CA MET A 414 16.10 0.07 34.17
C MET A 414 16.82 -1.17 34.73
N PRO A 415 18.02 -1.05 35.32
CA PRO A 415 18.63 -2.18 36.01
C PRO A 415 17.90 -2.42 37.34
N ALA A 416 17.59 -3.68 37.60
CA ALA A 416 17.18 -4.15 38.91
C ALA A 416 18.33 -3.93 39.91
N SER A 417 18.11 -3.09 40.92
CA SER A 417 18.97 -3.03 42.11
C SER A 417 18.54 -4.11 43.09
N VAL A 418 19.50 -4.94 43.46
CA VAL A 418 19.42 -5.99 44.49
C VAL A 418 19.39 -5.35 45.88
N ASP A 419 18.54 -5.90 46.75
CA ASP A 419 18.48 -5.64 48.19
C ASP A 419 19.83 -5.75 48.89
N SER A 420 20.09 -4.87 49.87
CA SER A 420 20.61 -5.24 51.20
C SER A 420 20.71 -4.04 52.15
N ALA A 421 19.90 -4.14 53.22
CA ALA A 421 20.26 -3.92 54.62
C ALA A 421 20.41 -2.51 55.23
N ILE A 422 19.54 -2.28 56.25
CA ILE A 422 19.83 -1.86 57.65
C ILE A 422 20.52 -0.49 57.83
N ALA A 423 20.19 0.41 58.76
CA ALA A 423 19.08 0.73 59.65
C ALA A 423 19.51 2.02 60.40
N VAL A 424 18.58 2.65 61.11
CA VAL A 424 18.80 3.57 62.25
C VAL A 424 19.28 5.00 61.94
N GLY A 425 18.31 5.94 61.98
CA GLY A 425 18.21 6.83 63.15
C GLY A 425 18.53 8.32 62.99
N ARG A 426 17.67 9.11 63.68
CA ARG A 426 17.69 10.56 64.02
C ARG A 426 16.90 11.44 63.04
N VAL A 427 15.67 11.85 63.34
CA VAL A 427 15.18 12.73 64.43
C VAL A 427 15.82 14.11 64.41
N SER A 428 14.95 15.09 64.11
CA SER A 428 14.82 16.44 64.66
C SER A 428 15.43 17.67 63.95
N ARG A 429 14.47 18.54 63.59
CA ARG A 429 14.37 20.00 63.83
C ARG A 429 15.08 20.95 62.88
N PHE A 430 14.29 21.81 62.21
CA PHE A 430 13.95 23.23 62.52
C PHE A 430 13.17 23.75 61.28
N ARG A 431 11.95 24.29 61.40
CA ARG A 431 11.61 25.73 61.60
C ARG A 431 12.42 26.65 60.66
N ASP A 432 11.91 27.68 60.01
CA ASP A 432 10.60 28.34 59.94
C ASP A 432 10.70 29.34 58.77
N ALA A 433 9.53 29.70 58.24
CA ALA A 433 9.12 31.03 57.78
C ALA A 433 9.87 31.77 56.65
N GLY A 434 9.07 32.05 55.61
CA GLY A 434 9.15 33.15 54.66
C GLY A 434 7.85 33.20 53.90
#